data_AF-A0A7Y4RX64-F1
#
_entry.id   AF-A0A7Y4RX64-F1
#
_cell.length_a   1.000
_cell.length_b   1.000
_cell.length_c   1.000
_cell.angle_alpha   90.00
_cell.angle_beta   90.00
_cell.angle_gamma   90.00
#
_symmetry.space_group_name_H-M   'P 1'
#
loop_
_entity.id
_entity.type
_entity.pdbx_description
1 polymer ?
#
loop_
_entity_poly.entity_id
_entity_poly.type
_entity_poly.pdbx_seq_one_letter_code
_entity_poly.pdbx_strand_id
1 'polypeptide(L)' 'MNAVALTNMSLEEKLATMEQIWDDLCQHQNVQSPNWHGDVLQIREEKRLAGQEQPMDWQDAKKTIRQRTQ' A
#
# COMPACT_ATOMS: atom_id res chain seq x y z
N MET A 1 5.07 -3.55 -26.98
CA MET A 1 5.18 -3.90 -25.55
C MET A 1 6.06 -5.13 -25.47
N ASN A 2 7.28 -5.01 -24.93
CA ASN A 2 8.09 -6.18 -24.63
C ASN A 2 7.72 -6.66 -23.23
N ALA A 3 7.12 -7.84 -23.14
CA ALA A 3 6.80 -8.44 -21.86
C ALA A 3 8.09 -8.96 -21.21
N VAL A 4 8.30 -8.61 -19.94
CA VAL A 4 9.39 -9.19 -19.14
C VAL A 4 9.05 -10.66 -18.89
N ALA A 5 9.97 -11.57 -19.25
CA ALA A 5 9.79 -13.01 -19.09
C ALA A 5 10.01 -13.43 -17.62
N LEU A 6 8.98 -13.24 -16.78
CA LEU A 6 9.04 -13.55 -15.35
C LEU A 6 9.26 -15.05 -15.05
N THR A 7 8.92 -15.95 -15.97
CA THR A 7 9.05 -17.40 -15.77
C THR A 7 10.50 -17.85 -15.59
N ASN A 8 11.46 -17.11 -16.13
CA ASN A 8 12.88 -17.48 -16.09
C ASN A 8 13.64 -16.84 -14.93
N MET A 9 12.98 -15.97 -14.15
CA MET A 9 13.60 -15.29 -13.01
C MET A 9 13.53 -16.14 -11.75
N SER A 10 14.60 -16.11 -10.96
CA SER A 10 14.59 -16.57 -9.57
C SER A 10 13.63 -15.71 -8.72
N LEU A 11 13.36 -16.15 -7.47
CA LEU A 11 12.53 -15.36 -6.56
C LEU A 11 13.19 -14.01 -6.24
N GLU A 12 14.50 -14.02 -6.00
CA GLU A 12 15.31 -12.84 -5.69
C GLU A 12 15.28 -11.85 -6.87
N GLU A 13 15.43 -12.34 -8.09
CA GLU A 13 15.36 -11.51 -9.30
C GLU A 13 13.97 -10.88 -9.49
N LYS A 14 12.91 -11.63 -9.19
CA LYS A 14 11.54 -11.08 -9.22
C LYS A 14 11.35 -9.98 -8.18
N LEU A 15 11.82 -10.20 -6.95
CA LEU A 15 11.71 -9.21 -5.88
C LEU A 15 12.50 -7.93 -6.22
N ALA A 16 13.74 -8.07 -6.68
CA ALA A 16 14.56 -6.93 -7.12
C ALA A 16 13.92 -6.18 -8.30
N THR A 17 13.33 -6.91 -9.26
CA THR A 17 12.61 -6.31 -10.39
C THR A 17 11.37 -5.55 -9.91
N MET A 18 10.62 -6.12 -8.95
CA MET A 18 9.46 -5.45 -8.35
C MET A 18 9.87 -4.16 -7.62
N GLU A 19 10.97 -4.17 -6.87
CA GLU A 19 11.49 -2.98 -6.18
C GLU A 19 11.88 -1.89 -7.17
N GLN A 20 12.59 -2.23 -8.25
CA GLN A 20 12.97 -1.26 -9.28
C GLN A 20 11.76 -0.65 -9.99
N ILE A 21 10.75 -1.47 -10.31
CA ILE A 21 9.49 -0.98 -10.88
C ILE A 21 8.80 -0.05 -9.88
N TRP A 22 8.75 -0.42 -8.61
CA TRP A 22 8.12 0.36 -7.57
C TRP A 22 8.80 1.73 -7.39
N ASP A 23 10.13 1.75 -7.32
CA ASP A 23 10.92 2.97 -7.21
C ASP A 23 10.70 3.89 -8.41
N ASP A 24 10.70 3.35 -9.62
CA ASP A 24 10.43 4.10 -10.85
C ASP A 24 9.03 4.72 -10.83
N LEU A 25 8.01 3.95 -10.45
CA LEU A 25 6.63 4.44 -10.33
C LEU A 25 6.51 5.57 -9.30
N CYS A 26 7.23 5.48 -8.18
CA CYS A 26 7.24 6.52 -7.15
C CYS A 26 7.85 7.86 -7.62
N GLN A 27 8.75 7.84 -8.61
CA GLN A 27 9.30 9.05 -9.22
C GLN A 27 8.30 9.75 -10.17
N HIS A 28 7.33 9.00 -10.70
CA HIS A 28 6.37 9.49 -11.69
C HIS A 28 4.99 9.73 -11.06
N GLN A 29 4.87 10.75 -10.21
CA GLN A 29 3.64 11.11 -9.46
C GLN A 29 2.54 11.78 -10.30
N ASN A 30 2.43 11.46 -11.58
CA ASN A 30 1.43 12.07 -12.47
C ASN A 30 0.06 11.40 -12.40
N VAL A 31 -0.11 10.39 -11.54
CA VAL A 31 -1.39 9.70 -11.37
C VAL A 31 -2.28 10.53 -10.44
N GLN A 32 -3.35 11.09 -11.01
CA GLN A 32 -4.38 11.77 -10.22
C GLN A 32 -5.09 10.75 -9.33
N SER A 33 -5.23 11.08 -8.04
CA SER A 33 -6.08 10.29 -7.14
C SER A 33 -7.52 10.30 -7.67
N PRO A 34 -8.26 9.18 -7.56
CA PRO A 34 -9.69 9.18 -7.84
C PRO A 34 -10.42 10.20 -6.97
N ASN A 35 -11.50 10.79 -7.49
CA ASN A 35 -12.25 11.84 -6.77
C ASN A 35 -12.71 11.39 -5.37
N TRP A 36 -13.09 10.12 -5.20
CA TRP A 36 -13.55 9.58 -3.92
C TRP A 36 -12.44 9.49 -2.86
N HIS A 37 -11.17 9.54 -3.24
CA HIS A 37 -10.06 9.33 -2.32
C HIS A 37 -10.02 10.43 -1.24
N GLY A 38 -10.25 11.69 -1.63
CA GLY A 38 -10.32 12.82 -0.70
C GLY A 38 -11.44 12.64 0.33
N ASP A 39 -12.63 12.26 -0.14
CA ASP A 39 -13.80 12.07 0.73
C ASP A 39 -13.54 11.01 1.82
N VAL A 40 -12.91 9.89 1.45
CA VAL A 40 -12.57 8.83 2.41
C VAL A 40 -11.54 9.29 3.43
N LEU A 41 -10.54 10.07 3.02
CA LEU A 41 -9.53 10.61 3.94
C LEU A 41 -10.16 11.63 4.90
N GLN A 42 -11.03 12.50 4.40
CA GLN A 42 -11.75 13.47 5.22
C GLN A 42 -12.60 12.76 6.29
N ILE A 43 -13.39 11.75 5.90
CA ILE A 43 -14.23 11.00 6.84
C ILE A 43 -13.38 10.33 7.93
N ARG A 44 -12.22 9.75 7.58
CA ARG A 44 -11.31 9.13 8.55
C ARG A 44 -10.73 10.16 9.52
N GLU A 45 -10.35 11.33 9.01
CA GLU A 45 -9.81 12.41 9.84
C GLU A 45 -10.86 12.96 10.81
N GLU A 46 -12.10 13.16 10.36
CA GLU A 46 -13.22 13.58 11.21
C GLU A 46 -13.48 12.58 12.34
N LYS A 47 -13.47 11.27 12.04
CA LYS A 47 -13.60 10.22 13.06
C LYS A 47 -12.44 10.21 14.04
N ARG A 48 -11.21 10.43 13.56
CA ARG A 48 -10.02 10.52 14.40
C ARG A 48 -10.11 11.70 15.37
N LEU A 49 -10.51 12.87 14.89
CA LEU A 49 -10.73 14.07 15.71
C LEU A 49 -11.89 13.90 16.69
N ALA A 50 -12.95 13.19 16.30
CA ALA A 50 -14.06 12.83 17.19
C ALA A 50 -13.72 11.71 18.19
N GLY A 51 -12.49 11.16 18.14
CA GLY A 51 -12.03 10.10 19.03
C GLY A 51 -12.58 8.70 18.70
N GLN A 52 -13.31 8.54 17.60
CA GLN A 52 -13.94 7.29 17.17
C GLN A 52 -12.94 6.33 16.51
N GLU A 53 -11.86 6.85 15.95
CA GLU A 53 -10.73 6.07 15.42
C GLU A 53 -9.44 6.58 16.08
N GLN A 54 -8.60 5.65 16.54
CA GLN A 54 -7.33 5.98 17.17
C GLN A 54 -6.16 5.35 16.40
N PRO A 55 -5.02 6.05 16.29
CA PRO A 55 -3.82 5.42 15.78
C PRO A 55 -3.44 4.23 16.66
N MET A 56 -3.00 3.16 16.01
CA MET A 56 -2.56 1.93 16.67
C MET A 56 -1.08 1.73 16.33
N ASP A 57 -0.33 1.18 17.28
CA ASP A 57 1.03 0.74 17.00
C ASP A 57 1.04 -0.30 15.87
N TRP A 58 2.03 -0.22 15.00
CA TRP A 58 2.09 -1.07 13.81
C TRP A 58 2.26 -2.56 14.15
N GLN A 59 2.98 -2.89 15.22
CA GLN A 59 3.15 -4.28 15.66
C GLN A 59 1.84 -4.81 16.26
N ASP A 60 1.11 -3.98 17.00
CA ASP A 60 -0.21 -4.34 17.53
C ASP A 60 -1.23 -4.58 16.40
N ALA A 61 -1.25 -3.70 15.39
CA ALA A 61 -2.09 -3.86 14.21
C ALA A 61 -1.81 -5.19 13.49
N LYS A 62 -0.53 -5.52 13.25
CA LYS A 62 -0.13 -6.79 12.66
C LYS A 62 -0.60 -7.99 13.48
N LYS A 63 -0.47 -7.92 14.80
CA LYS A 63 -0.92 -8.98 15.71
C LYS A 63 -2.43 -9.18 15.62
N THR A 64 -3.21 -8.11 15.68
CA THR A 64 -4.67 -8.16 15.57
C THR A 64 -5.13 -8.73 14.23
N ILE A 65 -4.50 -8.34 13.11
CA ILE A 65 -4.83 -8.89 11.79
C ILE A 65 -4.59 -10.40 11.77
N ARG A 66 -3.41 -10.87 12.19
CA ARG A 66 -3.08 -12.30 12.23
C ARG A 66 -4.06 -13.10 13.09
N GLN A 67 -4.50 -12.55 14.22
CA GLN A 67 -5.50 -13.19 15.08
C GLN A 67 -6.89 -13.31 14.44
N ARG A 68 -7.23 -12.44 13.48
CA ARG A 68 -8.54 -12.45 12.80
C ARG A 68 -8.57 -13.29 11.53
N THR A 69 -7.40 -13.56 10.94
CA THR A 69 -7.29 -14.22 9.63
C THR A 69 -6.65 -15.61 9.68
N GLN A 70 -6.24 -16.08 10.86
CA GLN A 70 -5.78 -17.45 11.13
C GLN A 70 -6.86 -18.19 11.90
#